data_AF-A8PYM9-F1
#
_entry.id   AF-A8PYM9-F1
#
_cell.length_a   1.000
_cell.length_b   1.000
_cell.length_c   1.000
_cell.angle_alpha   90.00
_cell.angle_beta   90.00
_cell.angle_gamma   90.00
#
_symmetry.space_group_name_H-M   'P 1'
#
loop_
_entity.id
_entity.type
_entity.pdbx_description
1 polymer ?
#
loop_
_entity_poly.entity_id
_entity_poly.type
_entity_poly.pdbx_seq_one_letter_code
_entity_poly.pdbx_strand_id
1 'polypeptide(L)'
;MPSKDIADNLYYNRDFRRKYPQTDVVTQQHLTELLLAAPNEDGTKSLPTPESQQTTALTRPDDLASPTAFTQVLEQVHMESQHKYSPSNMPPKFPSTPPQHILKLQKGALPHDKYDYFPAYV
;
A
#
# COMPACT_ATOMS: atom_id res chain seq x y z
N MET A 1 25.39 22.25 12.54
CA MET A 1 24.93 20.84 12.63
C MET A 1 23.70 20.82 13.52
N PRO A 2 22.49 20.56 12.99
CA PRO A 2 21.23 20.69 13.75
C PRO A 2 21.16 19.80 15.01
N SER A 3 21.86 18.64 15.00
CA SER A 3 21.93 17.74 16.15
C SER A 3 22.82 18.21 17.30
N LYS A 4 23.63 19.27 17.10
CA LYS A 4 24.56 19.84 18.10
C LYS A 4 24.15 21.23 18.59
N ASP A 5 23.05 21.78 18.09
CA ASP A 5 22.56 23.07 18.55
C ASP A 5 22.12 22.96 20.03
N ILE A 6 22.37 24.02 20.79
CA ILE A 6 22.10 24.12 22.23
C ILE A 6 20.76 24.84 22.47
N ALA A 7 20.30 25.66 21.53
CA ALA A 7 19.05 26.41 21.64
C ALA A 7 17.85 25.62 21.11
N ASP A 8 17.86 25.23 19.83
CA ASP A 8 16.66 24.72 19.14
C ASP A 8 16.63 23.20 18.92
N ASN A 9 17.23 22.43 19.84
CA ASN A 9 17.46 21.00 19.68
C ASN A 9 16.83 20.15 20.79
N LEU A 10 15.52 20.31 21.00
CA LEU A 10 14.78 19.55 22.00
C LEU A 10 14.83 18.04 21.71
N TYR A 11 15.13 17.23 22.73
CA TYR A 11 15.26 15.77 22.59
C TYR A 11 14.01 15.11 22.00
N TYR A 12 12.82 15.55 22.39
CA TYR A 12 11.53 15.05 21.87
C TYR A 12 11.41 15.14 20.35
N ASN A 13 11.95 16.19 19.72
CA ASN A 13 11.84 16.37 18.28
C ASN A 13 12.68 15.36 17.50
N ARG A 14 13.81 14.93 18.07
CA ARG A 14 14.79 14.00 17.47
C ARG A 14 14.74 12.58 18.02
N ASP A 15 13.85 12.29 18.96
CA ASP A 15 13.72 10.94 19.53
C ASP A 15 12.97 10.01 18.56
N PHE A 16 13.71 9.44 17.61
CA PHE A 16 13.20 8.43 16.68
C PHE A 16 12.86 7.10 17.36
N ARG A 17 13.42 6.83 18.55
CA ARG A 17 13.14 5.60 19.29
C ARG A 17 11.70 5.58 19.79
N ARG A 18 11.14 6.74 20.16
CA ARG A 18 9.73 6.86 20.58
C ARG A 18 8.78 7.11 19.41
N LYS A 19 9.27 7.63 18.28
CA LYS A 19 8.52 7.85 17.05
C LYS A 19 8.67 6.68 16.07
N TYR A 20 8.69 5.45 16.59
CA TYR A 20 8.76 4.27 15.73
C TYR A 20 7.41 4.02 15.05
N PRO A 21 7.39 3.54 13.80
CA PRO A 21 6.16 3.15 13.13
C PRO A 21 5.55 1.96 13.86
N GLN A 22 4.25 2.03 14.17
CA GLN A 22 3.53 0.93 14.79
C GLN A 22 3.21 -0.16 13.76
N THR A 23 3.21 -1.41 14.20
CA THR A 23 2.74 -2.53 13.40
C THR A 23 1.22 -2.56 13.40
N ASP A 24 0.62 -2.48 12.22
CA ASP A 24 -0.82 -2.59 12.06
C ASP A 24 -1.22 -4.03 11.73
N VAL A 25 -2.34 -4.49 12.29
CA VAL A 25 -2.88 -5.84 12.11
C VAL A 25 -4.22 -5.75 11.42
N VAL A 26 -4.24 -6.10 10.13
CA VAL A 26 -5.45 -6.08 9.31
C VAL A 26 -6.17 -7.42 9.41
N THR A 27 -7.35 -7.41 10.02
CA THR A 27 -8.22 -8.59 10.13
C THR A 27 -9.31 -8.59 9.06
N GLN A 28 -9.91 -9.75 8.83
CA GLN A 28 -11.02 -9.88 7.89
C GLN A 28 -12.23 -9.02 8.29
N GLN A 29 -12.51 -8.89 9.59
CA GLN A 29 -13.57 -8.02 10.12
C GLN A 29 -13.24 -6.54 9.86
N HIS A 30 -11.97 -6.15 10.03
CA HIS A 30 -11.55 -4.79 9.72
C HIS A 30 -11.73 -4.47 8.22
N LEU A 31 -11.44 -5.43 7.34
CA LEU A 31 -11.66 -5.29 5.91
C LEU A 31 -13.14 -5.25 5.52
N THR A 32 -14.03 -5.99 6.19
CA THR A 32 -15.48 -5.89 5.92
C THR A 32 -16.01 -4.52 6.25
N GLU A 33 -15.63 -3.98 7.41
CA GLU A 33 -16.00 -2.62 7.81
C GLU A 33 -15.49 -1.57 6.82
N LEU A 34 -14.25 -1.72 6.35
CA LEU A 34 -13.66 -0.83 5.36
C LEU A 34 -14.33 -0.92 3.99
N LEU A 35 -14.78 -2.10 3.57
CA LEU A 35 -15.51 -2.27 2.31
C LEU A 35 -16.89 -1.60 2.37
N LEU A 36 -17.56 -1.70 3.52
CA LEU A 36 -18.86 -1.08 3.79
C LEU A 36 -18.76 0.46 3.88
N ALA A 37 -17.65 1.00 4.40
CA ALA A 37 -17.46 2.44 4.59
C ALA A 37 -17.61 3.24 3.28
N ALA A 38 -18.22 4.41 3.39
CA ALA A 38 -18.34 5.34 2.27
C ALA A 38 -16.96 5.89 1.88
N PRO A 39 -16.69 6.09 0.58
CA PRO A 39 -15.45 6.74 0.15
C PRO A 39 -15.41 8.18 0.65
N ASN A 40 -14.26 8.60 1.18
CA ASN A 40 -13.96 9.99 1.50
C ASN A 40 -13.82 10.83 0.23
N GLU A 41 -13.75 12.16 0.39
CA GLU A 41 -13.56 13.09 -0.74
C GLU A 41 -12.26 12.82 -1.53
N ASP A 42 -11.22 12.28 -0.86
CA ASP A 42 -9.96 11.88 -1.49
C ASP A 42 -10.05 10.53 -2.25
N GLY A 43 -11.23 9.91 -2.33
CA GLY A 43 -11.44 8.60 -2.95
C GLY A 43 -10.91 7.42 -2.13
N THR A 44 -10.37 7.68 -0.94
CA THR A 44 -9.93 6.65 0.02
C THR A 44 -11.11 6.20 0.86
N LYS A 45 -11.20 4.90 1.18
CA LYS A 45 -12.17 4.39 2.15
C LYS A 45 -11.53 4.36 3.52
N SER A 46 -11.98 5.21 4.44
CA SER A 46 -11.60 5.11 5.86
C SER A 46 -12.81 4.71 6.68
N LEU A 47 -12.56 4.08 7.83
CA LEU A 47 -13.62 3.85 8.80
C LEU A 47 -14.23 5.19 9.23
N PRO A 48 -15.57 5.30 9.29
CA PRO A 48 -16.21 6.52 9.74
C PRO A 48 -15.86 6.76 11.22
N THR A 49 -15.56 8.01 11.56
CA THR A 49 -15.55 8.44 12.96
C THR A 49 -16.94 8.22 13.57
N PRO A 50 -17.04 7.87 14.87
CA PRO A 50 -18.28 7.41 15.49
C PRO A 50 -19.46 8.39 15.43
N GLU A 51 -19.21 9.67 15.12
CA GLU A 51 -20.26 10.70 15.02
C GLU A 51 -20.84 10.89 13.61
N SER A 52 -20.24 10.31 12.57
CA SER A 52 -20.75 10.42 11.20
C SER A 52 -21.66 9.24 10.86
N GLN A 53 -22.97 9.44 11.01
CA GLN A 53 -23.98 8.53 10.44
C GLN A 53 -24.00 8.67 8.91
N GLN A 54 -23.08 7.99 8.23
CA GLN A 54 -23.13 7.83 6.78
C GLN A 54 -23.83 6.51 6.44
N THR A 55 -24.91 6.60 5.68
CA THR A 55 -25.62 5.46 5.12
C THR A 55 -24.79 4.82 4.02
N THR A 56 -24.39 3.57 4.20
CA THR A 56 -23.61 2.80 3.23
C THR A 56 -24.52 2.28 2.12
N ALA A 57 -24.09 2.34 0.86
CA ALA A 57 -24.85 1.79 -0.27
C ALA A 57 -24.88 0.24 -0.29
N LEU A 58 -24.00 -0.39 0.48
CA LEU A 58 -23.88 -1.84 0.60
C LEU A 58 -24.72 -2.37 1.78
N THR A 59 -25.23 -3.59 1.62
CA THR A 59 -26.08 -4.24 2.61
C THR A 59 -25.18 -4.79 3.71
N ARG A 60 -25.33 -4.28 4.93
CA ARG A 60 -24.55 -4.76 6.08
C ARG A 60 -25.06 -6.14 6.50
N PRO A 61 -24.19 -7.17 6.61
CA PRO A 61 -24.55 -8.46 7.18
C PRO A 61 -24.94 -8.33 8.66
N ASP A 62 -25.89 -9.15 9.12
CA ASP A 62 -26.36 -9.13 10.52
C ASP A 62 -25.27 -9.51 11.52
N ASP A 63 -24.38 -10.44 11.15
CA ASP A 63 -23.22 -10.84 11.95
C ASP A 63 -21.91 -10.56 11.19
N LEU A 64 -21.17 -9.55 11.65
CA LEU A 64 -19.88 -9.16 11.08
C LEU A 64 -18.73 -10.07 11.50
N ALA A 65 -18.89 -10.83 12.60
CA ALA A 65 -17.86 -11.72 13.10
C ALA A 65 -17.85 -13.09 12.40
N SER A 66 -18.93 -13.40 11.68
CA SER A 66 -19.05 -14.62 10.88
C SER A 66 -17.99 -14.66 9.76
N PRO A 67 -17.34 -15.82 9.52
CA PRO A 67 -16.35 -15.97 8.45
C PRO A 67 -16.96 -15.77 7.05
N THR A 68 -18.27 -15.94 6.90
CA THR A 68 -19.00 -15.79 5.63
C THR A 68 -19.33 -14.33 5.30
N ALA A 69 -19.32 -13.44 6.30
CA ALA A 69 -19.70 -12.03 6.11
C ALA A 69 -18.83 -11.33 5.06
N PHE A 70 -17.53 -11.60 5.08
CA PHE A 70 -16.59 -10.99 4.13
C PHE A 70 -16.81 -11.41 2.68
N THR A 71 -17.10 -12.69 2.45
CA THR A 71 -17.34 -13.18 1.09
C THR A 71 -18.64 -12.61 0.51
N GLN A 72 -19.68 -12.44 1.34
CA GLN A 72 -20.94 -11.82 0.92
C GLN A 72 -20.77 -10.35 0.55
N VAL A 73 -20.06 -9.57 1.38
CA VAL A 73 -19.75 -8.17 1.08
C VAL A 73 -18.89 -8.06 -0.17
N LEU A 74 -17.90 -8.95 -0.35
CA LEU A 74 -17.08 -8.98 -1.56
C LEU A 74 -17.90 -9.26 -2.82
N GLU A 75 -18.85 -10.19 -2.77
CA GLU A 75 -19.75 -10.49 -3.89
C GLU A 75 -20.56 -9.25 -4.27
N GLN A 76 -21.14 -8.56 -3.27
CA GLN A 76 -21.89 -7.33 -3.49
C GLN A 76 -21.03 -6.23 -4.13
N VAL A 77 -19.80 -6.04 -3.66
CA VAL A 77 -18.85 -5.06 -4.22
C VAL A 77 -18.48 -5.40 -5.67
N HIS A 78 -18.38 -6.68 -6.02
CA HIS A 78 -18.03 -7.11 -7.38
C HIS A 78 -19.19 -6.96 -8.36
N MET A 79 -20.45 -7.03 -7.89
CA MET A 79 -21.64 -6.82 -8.71
C MET A 79 -21.78 -5.36 -9.18
N GLU A 80 -21.24 -4.39 -8.44
CA GLU A 80 -21.28 -2.97 -8.79
C GLU A 80 -20.49 -2.71 -10.10
N SER A 81 -20.88 -1.76 -10.95
CA SER A 81 -20.22 -1.56 -12.27
C SER A 81 -18.90 -0.76 -12.23
N GLN A 82 -18.46 -0.33 -11.05
CA GLN A 82 -17.28 0.52 -10.87
C GLN A 82 -15.95 -0.23 -11.09
N HIS A 83 -14.87 0.50 -11.33
CA HIS A 83 -13.52 -0.07 -11.40
C HIS A 83 -12.98 -0.32 -9.98
N LYS A 84 -12.74 -1.58 -9.59
CA LYS A 84 -12.40 -1.95 -8.20
C LYS A 84 -10.91 -1.94 -7.87
N TYR A 85 -10.07 -2.26 -8.86
CA TYR A 85 -8.64 -2.46 -8.65
C TYR A 85 -7.79 -1.30 -9.17
N SER A 86 -8.05 -0.89 -10.42
CA SER A 86 -7.39 0.22 -11.12
C SER A 86 -8.33 0.73 -12.22
N PRO A 87 -8.07 1.87 -12.87
CA PRO A 87 -8.94 2.37 -13.95
C PRO A 87 -9.16 1.37 -15.09
N SER A 88 -8.19 0.48 -15.33
CA SER A 88 -8.29 -0.60 -16.33
C SER A 88 -8.82 -1.92 -15.73
N ASN A 89 -9.28 -1.91 -14.49
CA ASN A 89 -9.68 -3.07 -13.69
C ASN A 89 -8.61 -4.18 -13.59
N MET A 90 -7.32 -3.82 -13.75
CA MET A 90 -6.21 -4.73 -13.51
C MET A 90 -5.86 -4.78 -12.02
N PRO A 91 -5.43 -5.94 -11.49
CA PRO A 91 -4.99 -6.04 -10.11
C PRO A 91 -3.79 -5.10 -9.85
N PRO A 92 -3.66 -4.56 -8.63
CA PRO A 92 -2.57 -3.65 -8.29
C PRO A 92 -1.22 -4.37 -8.42
N LYS A 93 -0.22 -3.64 -8.93
CA LYS A 93 1.16 -4.13 -8.98
C LYS A 93 1.81 -3.95 -7.61
N PHE A 94 2.70 -4.87 -7.27
CA PHE A 94 3.49 -4.76 -6.04
C PHE A 94 4.28 -3.43 -6.04
N PRO A 95 4.15 -2.60 -5.00
CA PRO A 95 4.84 -1.31 -4.91
C PRO A 95 6.31 -1.53 -4.53
N SER A 96 7.08 -2.11 -5.44
CA SER A 96 8.54 -2.18 -5.33
C SER A 96 9.19 -0.96 -5.96
N THR A 97 10.31 -0.53 -5.38
CA THR A 97 11.27 0.28 -6.15
C THR A 97 11.75 -0.58 -7.32
N PRO A 98 11.49 -0.18 -8.58
CA PRO A 98 11.92 -0.97 -9.71
C PRO A 98 13.44 -1.14 -9.66
N PRO A 99 13.98 -2.34 -9.99
CA PRO A 99 15.41 -2.54 -9.99
C PRO A 99 16.06 -1.53 -10.94
N GLN A 100 17.02 -0.76 -10.44
CA GLN A 100 17.82 0.13 -11.28
C GLN A 100 18.66 -0.74 -12.21
N HIS A 101 18.31 -0.76 -13.49
CA HIS A 101 19.05 -1.42 -14.57
C HIS A 101 19.44 -2.89 -14.27
N ILE A 102 18.59 -3.83 -14.69
CA ILE A 102 19.07 -5.15 -15.13
C ILE A 102 20.20 -4.87 -16.12
N LEU A 103 21.45 -5.17 -15.73
CA LEU A 103 22.71 -4.97 -16.44
C LEU A 103 22.50 -4.58 -17.91
N LYS A 104 22.24 -3.29 -18.18
CA LYS A 104 22.19 -2.81 -19.55
C LYS A 104 23.64 -2.74 -20.00
N LEU A 105 23.96 -3.37 -21.14
CA LEU A 105 25.25 -3.16 -21.78
C LEU A 105 25.51 -1.65 -21.81
N GLN A 106 26.66 -1.24 -21.28
CA GLN A 106 27.03 0.17 -21.26
C GLN A 106 27.01 0.70 -22.70
N LYS A 107 26.57 1.94 -22.91
CA LYS A 107 26.59 2.57 -24.23
C LYS A 107 28.05 2.66 -24.70
N GLY A 108 28.43 1.85 -25.69
CA GLY A 108 29.81 1.70 -26.15
C GLY A 108 30.54 0.45 -25.66
N ALA A 109 29.86 -0.45 -24.94
CA ALA A 109 30.36 -1.81 -24.73
C ALA A 109 30.58 -2.47 -26.10
N LEU A 110 31.74 -3.06 -26.29
CA LEU A 110 32.05 -3.80 -27.50
C LEU A 110 31.01 -4.94 -27.64
N PRO A 111 30.48 -5.20 -28.85
CA PRO A 111 29.69 -6.39 -29.06
C PRO A 111 30.58 -7.61 -28.81
N HIS A 112 30.26 -8.40 -27.78
CA HIS A 112 30.99 -9.63 -27.45
C HIS A 112 30.27 -10.81 -28.10
N ASP A 113 31.00 -11.69 -28.78
CA ASP A 113 30.43 -12.95 -29.25
C ASP A 113 30.21 -13.91 -28.07
N LYS A 114 29.28 -14.86 -28.17
CA LYS A 114 28.88 -15.73 -27.05
C LYS A 114 30.04 -16.57 -26.48
N TYR A 115 31.10 -16.78 -27.27
CA TYR A 115 32.25 -17.61 -26.92
C TYR A 115 33.56 -16.82 -26.76
N ASP A 116 33.51 -15.48 -26.76
CA ASP A 116 34.71 -14.68 -26.56
C ASP A 116 35.15 -14.71 -25.10
N TYR A 117 36.36 -15.24 -24.87
CA TYR A 117 37.03 -15.24 -23.57
C TYR A 117 38.03 -14.07 -23.52
N PHE A 118 37.65 -12.97 -22.86
CA PHE A 118 38.62 -11.93 -22.51
C PHE A 118 39.16 -12.21 -21.09
N PRO A 119 40.46 -12.48 -20.92
CA PRO A 119 41.04 -12.52 -19.59
C PRO A 119 41.00 -11.10 -19.00
N ALA A 120 40.24 -10.91 -17.92
CA ALA A 120 40.31 -9.70 -17.13
C ALA A 120 41.72 -9.61 -16.52
N TYR A 121 42.53 -8.65 -16.96
CA TYR A 121 43.74 -8.29 -16.23
C TYR A 121 43.33 -7.58 -14.94
N VAL A 122 43.92 -8.03 -13.84
CA VAL A 122 43.76 -7.52 -12.46
C VAL A 122 44.02 -6.02 -12.37
#